data_AF-A0A1Y1JUS9-F1
#
_entry.id   AF-A0A1Y1JUS9-F1
#
_cell.length_a   1.000
_cell.length_b   1.000
_cell.length_c   1.000
_cell.angle_alpha   90.00
_cell.angle_beta   90.00
_cell.angle_gamma   90.00
#
_symmetry.space_group_name_H-M   'P 1'
#
loop_
_entity.id
_entity.type
_entity.pdbx_description
1 polymer ?
#
loop_
_entity_poly.entity_id
_entity_poly.type
_entity_poly.pdbx_seq_one_letter_code
_entity_poly.pdbx_strand_id
1 'polypeptide(L)'
;MGIIDYNLMRYFSICNEMIDKHKDDGEDLWGNDCNATFNNSSSVYSINRKICQQALLYLADIHNINDMYLGEYGCKYLYYWISPNLNKWKNDIDDIKSVYIKLLNLYGNKFLKGLNHKCYKYKDDITEDDLQVLKAMYDIRTYASNNKKIGYDNVYNGNDFSVAVNIIKNHYELPVKTEIREVVKDQLIPCNKTNIGVPIIITVIVMLITSIFLFMLYKYTTLGSYLRLRVKNIKRNMNNDNEEWNKRQSTEISRNILSDSRYNIFYNFD
;
A
#
# COMPACT_ATOMS: atom_id res chain seq x y z
N MET A 1 -29.56 2.64 16.80
CA MET A 1 -29.29 1.91 15.54
C MET A 1 -27.84 1.52 15.62
N GLY A 2 -27.55 0.23 15.77
CA GLY A 2 -26.20 -0.27 16.07
C GLY A 2 -25.19 -0.02 14.95
N ILE A 3 -23.91 -0.15 15.27
CA ILE A 3 -22.78 -0.03 14.33
C ILE A 3 -22.87 -1.02 13.17
N ILE A 4 -23.42 -2.21 13.42
CA ILE A 4 -23.35 -3.31 12.48
C ILE A 4 -24.56 -3.26 11.56
N ASP A 5 -24.33 -2.62 10.43
CA ASP A 5 -25.22 -2.61 9.28
C ASP A 5 -24.62 -3.40 8.10
N TYR A 6 -25.42 -3.57 7.05
CA TYR A 6 -25.00 -4.28 5.84
C TYR A 6 -23.77 -3.65 5.17
N ASN A 7 -23.58 -2.33 5.33
CA ASN A 7 -22.46 -1.62 4.74
C ASN A 7 -21.15 -1.94 5.48
N LEU A 8 -21.17 -2.09 6.80
CA LEU A 8 -19.98 -2.55 7.54
C LEU A 8 -19.50 -3.91 7.00
N MET A 9 -20.41 -4.84 6.72
CA MET A 9 -20.06 -6.14 6.11
C MET A 9 -19.41 -5.98 4.73
N ARG A 10 -19.88 -5.03 3.93
CA ARG A 10 -19.32 -4.73 2.61
C ARG A 10 -17.88 -4.20 2.68
N TYR A 11 -17.58 -3.33 3.64
CA TYR A 11 -16.25 -2.75 3.83
C TYR A 11 -15.31 -3.61 4.68
N PHE A 12 -15.84 -4.68 5.27
CA PHE A 12 -15.10 -5.54 6.19
C PHE A 12 -13.83 -6.13 5.59
N SER A 13 -13.90 -6.63 4.35
CA SER A 13 -12.73 -7.22 3.68
C SER A 13 -11.61 -6.19 3.49
N ILE A 14 -11.97 -4.98 3.04
CA ILE A 14 -11.05 -3.87 2.82
C ILE A 14 -10.39 -3.47 4.14
N CYS A 15 -11.19 -3.27 5.19
CA CYS A 15 -10.67 -2.91 6.50
C CYS A 15 -9.78 -4.01 7.09
N ASN A 16 -10.13 -5.28 6.87
CA ASN A 16 -9.30 -6.41 7.29
C ASN A 16 -7.97 -6.44 6.54
N GLU A 17 -7.95 -6.22 5.23
CA GLU A 17 -6.70 -6.16 4.45
C GLU A 17 -5.79 -5.02 4.91
N MET A 18 -6.38 -3.84 5.15
CA MET A 18 -5.65 -2.67 5.65
C MET A 18 -4.98 -2.95 7.00
N ILE A 19 -5.71 -3.50 7.97
CA ILE A 19 -5.11 -3.79 9.27
C ILE A 19 -4.11 -4.95 9.19
N ASP A 20 -4.37 -5.94 8.32
CA ASP A 20 -3.51 -7.12 8.15
C ASP A 20 -2.16 -6.77 7.51
N LYS A 21 -2.10 -5.72 6.68
CA LYS A 21 -0.85 -5.18 6.14
C LYS A 21 0.18 -4.86 7.23
N HIS A 22 -0.29 -4.46 8.41
CA HIS A 22 0.55 -4.03 9.52
C HIS A 22 0.88 -5.14 10.54
N LYS A 23 0.57 -6.41 10.25
CA LYS A 23 0.85 -7.54 11.16
C LYS A 23 2.34 -7.73 11.47
N ASP A 24 3.17 -7.48 10.47
CA ASP A 24 4.62 -7.73 10.52
C ASP A 24 5.45 -6.44 10.47
N ASP A 25 4.79 -5.28 10.51
CA ASP A 25 5.46 -3.98 10.50
C ASP A 25 6.17 -3.75 11.84
N GLY A 26 7.45 -4.13 11.87
CA GLY A 26 8.34 -4.12 13.03
C GLY A 26 8.99 -2.77 13.33
N GLU A 27 8.52 -1.67 12.75
CA GLU A 27 9.03 -0.35 13.11
C GLU A 27 8.56 0.05 14.51
N ASP A 28 9.52 0.24 15.40
CA ASP A 28 9.29 0.53 16.81
C ASP A 28 8.79 1.97 17.08
N LEU A 29 8.15 2.60 16.10
CA LEU A 29 7.63 3.96 16.21
C LEU A 29 6.70 4.13 17.42
N TRP A 30 6.07 3.06 17.87
CA TRP A 30 5.02 3.09 18.90
C TRP A 30 5.28 2.19 20.10
N GLY A 31 6.37 1.41 20.15
CA GLY A 31 6.48 0.35 21.16
C GLY A 31 6.58 0.84 22.59
N ASN A 32 7.32 1.93 22.82
CA ASN A 32 7.42 2.53 24.15
C ASN A 32 6.08 3.13 24.62
N ASP A 33 5.36 3.80 23.73
CA ASP A 33 4.07 4.43 24.02
C ASP A 33 2.97 3.39 24.26
N CYS A 34 2.95 2.33 23.45
CA CYS A 34 2.07 1.19 23.64
C CYS A 34 2.33 0.50 24.98
N ASN A 35 3.59 0.29 25.34
CA ASN A 35 3.94 -0.28 26.64
C ASN A 35 3.50 0.64 27.80
N ALA A 36 3.79 1.93 27.72
CA ALA A 36 3.39 2.88 28.76
C ALA A 36 1.87 2.95 28.94
N THR A 37 1.12 2.87 27.84
CA THR A 37 -0.34 3.00 27.84
C THR A 37 -1.06 1.73 28.26
N PHE A 38 -0.55 0.54 27.89
CA PHE A 38 -1.25 -0.74 28.04
C PHE A 38 -0.57 -1.76 28.97
N ASN A 39 0.70 -1.58 29.35
CA ASN A 39 1.39 -2.46 30.32
C ASN A 39 1.40 -1.89 31.75
N ASN A 40 1.37 -0.56 31.92
CA ASN A 40 1.45 0.08 33.25
C ASN A 40 0.10 0.34 33.90
N SER A 41 -1.02 0.12 33.21
CA SER A 41 -2.32 0.26 33.84
C SER A 41 -2.70 -1.03 34.54
N SER A 42 -3.01 -0.93 35.83
CA SER A 42 -3.82 -1.86 36.63
C SER A 42 -5.22 -2.12 36.04
N SER A 43 -5.45 -1.81 34.76
CA SER A 43 -6.69 -2.07 34.06
C SER A 43 -6.82 -3.56 33.79
N VAL A 44 -7.98 -4.07 34.14
CA VAL A 44 -8.39 -5.48 34.03
C VAL A 44 -8.29 -6.02 32.60
N TYR A 45 -8.26 -5.13 31.60
CA TYR A 45 -8.21 -5.37 30.15
C TYR A 45 -6.99 -4.66 29.53
N SER A 46 -6.24 -5.38 28.68
CA SER A 46 -5.16 -4.79 27.88
C SER A 46 -4.93 -5.53 26.56
N ILE A 47 -4.33 -4.82 25.61
CA ILE A 47 -3.81 -5.39 24.36
C ILE A 47 -2.29 -5.44 24.44
N ASN A 48 -1.68 -6.43 23.80
CA ASN A 48 -0.22 -6.49 23.75
C ASN A 48 0.35 -5.38 22.85
N ARG A 49 1.66 -5.15 22.99
CA ARG A 49 2.39 -4.13 22.23
C ARG A 49 2.18 -4.24 20.72
N LYS A 50 2.29 -5.44 20.13
CA LYS A 50 2.15 -5.62 18.67
C LYS A 50 0.76 -5.24 18.18
N ILE A 51 -0.28 -5.66 18.91
CA ILE A 51 -1.68 -5.34 18.60
C ILE A 51 -1.90 -3.81 18.67
N CYS A 52 -1.34 -3.16 19.69
CA CYS A 52 -1.39 -1.71 19.81
C CYS A 52 -0.71 -1.00 18.63
N GLN A 53 0.51 -1.43 18.25
CA GLN A 53 1.24 -0.87 17.11
C GLN A 53 0.44 -1.01 15.81
N GLN A 54 -0.09 -2.21 15.57
CA GLN A 54 -0.89 -2.52 14.39
C GLN A 54 -2.15 -1.65 14.31
N ALA A 55 -2.86 -1.46 15.44
CA ALA A 55 -4.02 -0.58 15.48
C ALA A 55 -3.67 0.90 15.22
N LEU A 56 -2.53 1.38 15.71
CA LEU A 56 -2.10 2.77 15.50
C LEU A 56 -1.69 3.04 14.05
N LEU A 57 -1.05 2.08 13.39
CA LEU A 57 -0.76 2.16 11.96
C LEU A 57 -2.05 2.13 11.13
N TYR A 58 -2.99 1.25 11.48
CA TYR A 58 -4.32 1.25 10.86
C TYR A 58 -5.05 2.59 11.04
N LEU A 59 -4.98 3.21 12.22
CA LEU A 59 -5.53 4.55 12.45
C LEU A 59 -4.87 5.61 11.58
N ALA A 60 -3.56 5.49 11.29
CA ALA A 60 -2.90 6.38 10.34
C ALA A 60 -3.45 6.23 8.92
N ASP A 61 -3.65 5.00 8.46
CA ASP A 61 -4.26 4.74 7.16
C ASP A 61 -5.69 5.29 7.10
N ILE A 62 -6.50 5.02 8.14
CA ILE A 62 -7.86 5.56 8.24
C ILE A 62 -7.82 7.09 8.24
N HIS A 63 -6.93 7.74 8.99
CA HIS A 63 -6.81 9.19 9.04
C HIS A 63 -6.70 9.80 7.64
N ASN A 64 -5.81 9.22 6.82
CA ASN A 64 -5.45 9.71 5.49
C ASN A 64 -6.43 9.30 4.38
N ILE A 65 -7.43 8.46 4.66
CA ILE A 65 -8.47 8.13 3.70
C ILE A 65 -9.40 9.33 3.46
N ASN A 66 -9.58 9.67 2.18
CA ASN A 66 -10.52 10.70 1.71
C ASN A 66 -11.95 10.17 1.50
N ASP A 67 -12.12 8.86 1.33
CA ASP A 67 -13.43 8.24 1.21
C ASP A 67 -14.16 8.29 2.57
N MET A 68 -15.23 9.08 2.63
CA MET A 68 -15.98 9.31 3.85
C MET A 68 -16.58 8.01 4.42
N TYR A 69 -17.09 7.12 3.56
CA TYR A 69 -17.70 5.87 3.99
C TYR A 69 -16.66 4.89 4.49
N LEU A 70 -15.57 4.69 3.74
CA LEU A 70 -14.48 3.82 4.18
C LEU A 70 -13.84 4.33 5.48
N GLY A 71 -13.73 5.66 5.64
CA GLY A 71 -13.29 6.28 6.88
C GLY A 71 -14.21 5.94 8.06
N GLU A 72 -15.53 6.08 7.89
CA GLU A 72 -16.53 5.75 8.90
C GLU A 72 -16.53 4.25 9.25
N TYR A 73 -16.69 3.38 8.25
CA TYR A 73 -16.75 1.94 8.48
C TYR A 73 -15.42 1.38 8.96
N GLY A 74 -14.28 1.99 8.59
CA GLY A 74 -12.99 1.64 9.16
C GLY A 74 -12.87 1.99 10.63
N CYS A 75 -13.37 3.16 11.05
CA CYS A 75 -13.44 3.51 12.46
C CYS A 75 -14.30 2.52 13.26
N LYS A 76 -15.43 2.08 12.68
CA LYS A 76 -16.33 1.07 13.27
C LYS A 76 -15.71 -0.33 13.29
N TYR A 77 -15.02 -0.71 12.21
CA TYR A 77 -14.34 -2.00 12.09
C TYR A 77 -13.25 -2.20 13.16
N LEU A 78 -12.59 -1.14 13.61
CA LEU A 78 -11.59 -1.27 14.67
C LEU A 78 -12.18 -1.84 15.98
N TYR A 79 -13.47 -1.60 16.30
CA TYR A 79 -14.13 -2.29 17.42
C TYR A 79 -14.21 -3.80 17.23
N TYR A 80 -14.63 -4.24 16.04
CA TYR A 80 -14.63 -5.66 15.65
C TYR A 80 -13.26 -6.27 15.87
N TRP A 81 -12.21 -5.57 15.41
CA TRP A 81 -10.87 -6.09 15.43
C TRP A 81 -10.25 -6.11 16.84
N ILE A 82 -10.54 -5.13 17.70
CA ILE A 82 -10.05 -5.11 19.08
C ILE A 82 -10.66 -6.25 19.90
N SER A 83 -11.96 -6.53 19.74
CA SER A 83 -12.70 -7.48 20.56
C SER A 83 -11.97 -8.83 20.76
N PRO A 84 -11.60 -9.60 19.72
CA PRO A 84 -10.91 -10.87 19.89
C PRO A 84 -9.44 -10.75 20.34
N ASN A 85 -8.88 -9.54 20.31
CA ASN A 85 -7.48 -9.26 20.61
C ASN A 85 -7.24 -8.79 22.06
N LEU A 86 -8.30 -8.73 22.88
CA LEU A 86 -8.21 -8.46 24.31
C LEU A 86 -7.68 -9.68 25.08
N ASN A 87 -6.85 -9.42 26.10
CA ASN A 87 -6.22 -10.46 26.92
C ASN A 87 -7.16 -11.24 27.85
N LYS A 88 -8.46 -10.90 27.92
CA LYS A 88 -9.45 -11.62 28.75
C LYS A 88 -10.72 -11.92 27.96
N TRP A 89 -11.17 -13.16 28.10
CA TRP A 89 -12.33 -13.73 27.41
C TRP A 89 -13.71 -13.22 27.87
N LYS A 90 -13.76 -12.29 28.84
CA LYS A 90 -14.98 -11.55 29.18
C LYS A 90 -14.89 -10.17 28.53
N ASN A 91 -15.00 -10.16 27.21
CA ASN A 91 -15.12 -8.93 26.43
C ASN A 91 -16.46 -8.27 26.77
N ASP A 92 -16.43 -7.41 27.78
CA ASP A 92 -17.46 -6.40 28.02
C ASP A 92 -17.30 -5.30 26.97
N ILE A 93 -18.42 -4.72 26.55
CA ILE A 93 -18.42 -3.60 25.60
C ILE A 93 -17.62 -2.42 26.13
N ASP A 94 -17.64 -2.19 27.45
CA ASP A 94 -16.92 -1.12 28.11
C ASP A 94 -15.40 -1.28 28.02
N ASP A 95 -14.91 -2.52 28.07
CA ASP A 95 -13.49 -2.82 27.93
C ASP A 95 -13.02 -2.54 26.49
N ILE A 96 -13.81 -2.94 25.50
CA ILE A 96 -13.52 -2.67 24.09
C ILE A 96 -13.54 -1.15 23.83
N LYS A 97 -14.56 -0.44 24.32
CA LYS A 97 -14.64 1.03 24.23
C LYS A 97 -13.45 1.71 24.88
N SER A 98 -13.04 1.24 26.06
CA SER A 98 -11.90 1.80 26.77
C SER A 98 -10.60 1.62 25.99
N VAL A 99 -10.34 0.43 25.45
CA VAL A 99 -9.15 0.19 24.59
C VAL A 99 -9.21 1.03 23.33
N TYR A 100 -10.36 1.12 22.68
CA TYR A 100 -10.57 1.95 21.49
C TYR A 100 -10.23 3.42 21.76
N ILE A 101 -10.78 4.00 22.83
CA ILE A 101 -10.52 5.39 23.22
C ILE A 101 -9.04 5.59 23.55
N LYS A 102 -8.41 4.66 24.27
CA LYS A 102 -6.97 4.74 24.57
C LYS A 102 -6.13 4.78 23.29
N LEU A 103 -6.44 3.96 22.30
CA LEU A 103 -5.76 3.97 20.99
C LEU A 103 -5.94 5.30 20.27
N LEU A 104 -7.16 5.84 20.23
CA LEU A 104 -7.44 7.14 19.59
C LEU A 104 -6.68 8.29 20.27
N ASN A 105 -6.68 8.32 21.60
CA ASN A 105 -5.98 9.35 22.38
C ASN A 105 -4.47 9.26 22.17
N LEU A 106 -3.93 8.05 22.16
CA LEU A 106 -2.50 7.81 21.94
C LEU A 106 -2.08 8.32 20.55
N TYR A 107 -2.86 8.00 19.52
CA TYR A 107 -2.63 8.49 18.18
C TYR A 107 -2.73 10.03 18.11
N GLY A 108 -3.81 10.60 18.64
CA GLY A 108 -4.07 12.04 18.61
C GLY A 108 -2.99 12.86 19.31
N ASN A 109 -2.54 12.41 20.48
CA ASN A 109 -1.48 13.06 21.24
C ASN A 109 -0.15 13.08 20.48
N LYS A 110 0.18 11.98 19.80
CA LYS A 110 1.48 11.84 19.15
C LYS A 110 1.54 12.46 17.75
N PHE A 111 0.51 12.30 16.93
CA PHE A 111 0.54 12.70 15.52
C PHE A 111 -0.33 13.91 15.21
N LEU A 112 -1.42 14.09 15.97
CA LEU A 112 -2.36 15.18 15.73
C LEU A 112 -2.15 16.35 16.70
N LYS A 113 -1.02 16.38 17.42
CA LYS A 113 -0.67 17.43 18.40
C LYS A 113 -1.76 17.65 19.46
N GLY A 114 -2.37 16.56 19.91
CA GLY A 114 -3.45 16.59 20.90
C GLY A 114 -4.86 16.78 20.32
N LEU A 115 -5.01 16.86 18.99
CA LEU A 115 -6.32 16.84 18.35
C LEU A 115 -6.90 15.42 18.32
N ASN A 116 -8.23 15.34 18.37
CA ASN A 116 -8.94 14.07 18.29
C ASN A 116 -8.87 13.47 16.88
N HIS A 117 -8.64 12.17 16.81
CA HIS A 117 -8.77 11.42 15.58
C HIS A 117 -10.23 11.47 15.07
N LYS A 118 -10.45 11.47 13.75
CA LYS A 118 -11.81 11.53 13.17
C LYS A 118 -12.74 10.39 13.64
N CYS A 119 -12.15 9.25 14.02
CA CYS A 119 -12.89 8.13 14.59
C CYS A 119 -13.50 8.40 15.97
N TYR A 120 -13.08 9.45 16.66
CA TYR A 120 -13.60 9.82 17.97
C TYR A 120 -15.11 10.12 17.93
N LYS A 121 -15.63 10.50 16.75
CA LYS A 121 -17.06 10.64 16.49
C LYS A 121 -17.84 9.36 16.81
N TYR A 122 -17.24 8.19 16.63
CA TYR A 122 -17.89 6.88 16.73
C TYR A 122 -17.57 6.16 18.05
N LYS A 123 -17.01 6.87 19.04
CA LYS A 123 -16.52 6.27 20.30
C LYS A 123 -17.60 5.56 21.12
N ASP A 124 -18.86 5.95 20.94
CA ASP A 124 -20.01 5.47 21.69
C ASP A 124 -20.99 4.67 20.82
N ASP A 125 -20.71 4.54 19.51
CA ASP A 125 -21.67 3.97 18.55
C ASP A 125 -21.95 2.48 18.81
N ILE A 126 -20.99 1.75 19.39
CA ILE A 126 -21.13 0.30 19.59
C ILE A 126 -22.11 0.02 20.72
N THR A 127 -23.07 -0.88 20.44
CA THR A 127 -24.09 -1.37 21.38
C THR A 127 -23.83 -2.82 21.80
N GLU A 128 -24.52 -3.30 22.82
CA GLU A 128 -24.41 -4.69 23.28
C GLU A 128 -24.89 -5.68 22.20
N ASP A 129 -25.93 -5.32 21.46
CA ASP A 129 -26.41 -6.09 20.32
C ASP A 129 -25.33 -6.20 19.23
N ASP A 130 -24.64 -5.09 18.95
CA ASP A 130 -23.51 -5.11 18.02
C ASP A 130 -22.43 -6.07 18.52
N LEU A 131 -22.10 -6.04 19.81
CA LEU A 131 -21.09 -6.93 20.39
C LEU A 131 -21.42 -8.42 20.21
N GLN A 132 -22.70 -8.80 20.33
CA GLN A 132 -23.14 -10.17 20.06
C GLN A 132 -22.91 -10.57 18.60
N VAL A 133 -23.21 -9.67 17.67
CA VAL A 133 -22.97 -9.90 16.24
C VAL A 133 -21.47 -9.94 15.93
N LEU A 134 -20.63 -9.10 16.56
CA LEU A 134 -19.17 -9.15 16.41
C LEU A 134 -18.61 -10.51 16.85
N LYS A 135 -19.08 -11.02 18.01
CA LYS A 135 -18.71 -12.34 18.53
C LYS A 135 -19.09 -13.43 17.53
N ALA A 136 -20.33 -13.42 17.04
CA ALA A 136 -20.79 -14.36 16.03
C ALA A 136 -19.97 -14.30 14.71
N MET A 137 -19.63 -13.09 14.23
CA MET A 137 -18.78 -12.92 13.04
C MET A 137 -17.37 -13.48 13.25
N TYR A 138 -16.80 -13.28 14.44
CA TYR A 138 -15.50 -13.83 14.80
C TYR A 138 -15.52 -15.35 14.86
N ASP A 139 -16.57 -15.94 15.46
CA ASP A 139 -16.74 -17.39 15.57
C ASP A 139 -16.85 -18.04 14.19
N ILE A 140 -17.65 -17.44 13.29
CA ILE A 140 -17.78 -17.88 11.89
C ILE A 140 -16.43 -17.81 11.16
N ARG A 141 -15.68 -16.72 11.31
CA ARG A 141 -14.35 -16.57 10.70
C ARG A 141 -13.37 -17.61 11.23
N THR A 142 -13.37 -17.85 12.54
CA THR A 142 -12.51 -18.82 13.21
C THR A 142 -12.82 -20.23 12.70
N TYR A 143 -14.11 -20.59 12.66
CA TYR A 143 -14.59 -21.84 12.07
C TYR A 143 -14.10 -22.00 10.63
N ALA A 144 -14.33 -21.01 9.77
CA ALA A 144 -13.92 -21.08 8.37
C ALA A 144 -12.40 -21.19 8.19
N SER A 145 -11.61 -20.52 9.06
CA SER A 145 -10.15 -20.55 9.03
C SER A 145 -9.58 -21.90 9.48
N ASN A 146 -10.18 -22.52 10.50
CA ASN A 146 -9.77 -23.83 11.01
C ASN A 146 -10.11 -24.95 10.02
N ASN A 147 -11.28 -24.89 9.37
CA ASN A 147 -11.66 -25.84 8.33
C ASN A 147 -10.82 -25.72 7.05
N LYS A 148 -10.21 -24.56 6.77
CA LYS A 148 -9.20 -24.43 5.69
C LYS A 148 -7.87 -25.11 6.01
N LYS A 149 -7.57 -25.39 7.28
CA LYS A 149 -6.25 -25.87 7.74
C LYS A 149 -6.18 -27.37 8.03
N ILE A 150 -7.28 -28.10 8.12
CA ILE A 150 -7.28 -29.50 8.58
C ILE A 150 -8.25 -30.34 7.75
N GLY A 151 -7.71 -31.31 7.01
CA GLY A 151 -8.40 -32.58 6.85
C GLY A 151 -8.44 -33.24 8.22
N TYR A 152 -9.65 -33.45 8.75
CA TYR A 152 -10.00 -34.21 9.97
C TYR A 152 -9.01 -34.10 11.15
N ASP A 153 -9.36 -33.32 12.18
CA ASP A 153 -9.15 -33.71 13.60
C ASP A 153 -9.47 -32.64 14.66
N ASN A 154 -9.86 -31.42 14.29
CA ASN A 154 -10.46 -30.48 15.27
C ASN A 154 -11.86 -30.07 14.80
N VAL A 155 -12.85 -30.85 15.18
CA VAL A 155 -14.28 -30.55 14.97
C VAL A 155 -14.63 -29.39 15.89
N TYR A 156 -14.51 -28.17 15.37
CA TYR A 156 -15.26 -27.05 15.90
C TYR A 156 -16.74 -27.46 15.81
N ASN A 157 -17.44 -27.48 16.95
CA ASN A 157 -18.79 -28.04 17.03
C ASN A 157 -19.71 -27.32 16.03
N GLY A 158 -20.30 -28.04 15.06
CA GLY A 158 -21.20 -27.44 14.07
C GLY A 158 -22.41 -26.72 14.69
N ASN A 159 -22.70 -27.01 15.96
CA ASN A 159 -23.72 -26.32 16.75
C ASN A 159 -23.36 -24.84 17.00
N ASP A 160 -22.09 -24.52 17.28
CA ASP A 160 -21.65 -23.15 17.59
C ASP A 160 -21.66 -22.26 16.33
N PHE A 161 -21.32 -22.84 15.18
CA PHE A 161 -21.44 -22.17 13.88
C PHE A 161 -22.91 -21.87 13.54
N SER A 162 -23.81 -22.83 13.75
CA SER A 162 -25.25 -22.65 13.52
C SER A 162 -25.83 -21.54 14.42
N VAL A 163 -25.43 -21.50 15.69
CA VAL A 163 -25.82 -20.44 16.63
C VAL A 163 -25.32 -19.08 16.15
N ALA A 164 -24.05 -18.95 15.78
CA ALA A 164 -23.48 -17.71 15.26
C ALA A 164 -24.19 -17.22 13.98
N VAL A 165 -24.48 -18.13 13.04
CA VAL A 165 -25.23 -17.81 11.81
C VAL A 165 -26.65 -17.32 12.14
N ASN A 166 -27.32 -17.94 13.11
CA ASN A 166 -28.66 -17.53 13.52
C ASN A 166 -28.66 -16.15 14.21
N ILE A 167 -27.64 -15.83 15.02
CA ILE A 167 -27.49 -14.50 15.62
C ILE A 167 -27.42 -13.43 14.53
N ILE A 168 -26.56 -13.63 13.52
CA ILE A 168 -26.43 -12.71 12.39
C ILE A 168 -27.75 -12.62 11.62
N LYS A 169 -28.34 -13.76 11.26
CA LYS A 169 -29.59 -13.81 10.51
C LYS A 169 -30.71 -13.04 11.22
N ASN A 170 -30.91 -13.28 12.51
CA ASN A 170 -31.97 -12.63 13.29
C ASN A 170 -31.74 -11.12 13.42
N HIS A 171 -30.49 -10.67 13.59
CA HIS A 171 -30.13 -9.24 13.65
C HIS A 171 -30.57 -8.49 12.38
N TYR A 172 -30.47 -9.13 11.21
CA TYR A 172 -30.86 -8.54 9.92
C TYR A 172 -32.28 -8.88 9.46
N GLU A 173 -32.94 -9.90 10.01
CA GLU A 173 -34.34 -10.21 9.69
C GLU A 173 -35.35 -9.34 10.46
N LEU A 174 -34.98 -8.87 11.65
CA LEU A 174 -35.82 -8.00 12.50
C LEU A 174 -36.17 -6.63 11.87
N PRO A 175 -35.34 -5.99 11.02
CA PRO A 175 -35.73 -4.77 10.30
C PRO A 175 -36.50 -5.01 8.98
N VAL A 176 -36.35 -6.17 8.33
CA VAL A 176 -36.88 -6.40 6.96
C VAL A 176 -38.40 -6.57 6.94
N LYS A 177 -39.03 -6.93 8.07
CA LYS A 177 -40.49 -7.05 8.17
C LYS A 177 -41.26 -5.72 8.15
N THR A 178 -40.61 -4.55 8.20
CA THR A 178 -41.34 -3.27 8.29
C THR A 178 -41.21 -2.29 7.13
N GLU A 179 -40.30 -2.45 6.16
CA GLU A 179 -40.38 -1.65 4.93
C GLU A 179 -39.89 -2.45 3.71
N ILE A 180 -40.84 -2.81 2.84
CA ILE A 180 -40.51 -3.16 1.45
C ILE A 180 -40.15 -1.84 0.76
N ARG A 181 -38.89 -1.41 0.88
CA ARG A 181 -38.30 -0.54 -0.13
C ARG A 181 -37.81 -1.42 -1.25
N GLU A 182 -38.18 -1.05 -2.48
CA GLU A 182 -37.70 -1.69 -3.70
C GLU A 182 -36.22 -1.99 -3.57
N VAL A 183 -35.86 -3.26 -3.79
CA VAL A 183 -34.47 -3.68 -3.96
C VAL A 183 -33.97 -2.95 -5.19
N VAL A 184 -33.41 -1.76 -4.99
CA VAL A 184 -32.48 -1.18 -5.94
C VAL A 184 -31.42 -2.26 -6.10
N LYS A 185 -31.32 -2.80 -7.31
CA LYS A 185 -30.20 -3.64 -7.71
C LYS A 185 -28.96 -2.77 -7.61
N ASP A 186 -28.45 -2.61 -6.40
CA ASP A 186 -27.14 -2.04 -6.18
C ASP A 186 -26.18 -3.00 -6.87
N GLN A 187 -25.67 -2.55 -8.00
CA GLN A 187 -24.56 -3.19 -8.66
C GLN A 187 -23.49 -3.39 -7.57
N LEU A 188 -23.17 -4.66 -7.32
CA LEU A 188 -21.96 -5.06 -6.62
C LEU A 188 -20.82 -4.22 -7.21
N ILE A 189 -20.38 -3.17 -6.49
CA ILE A 189 -19.25 -2.36 -6.95
C ILE A 189 -18.10 -3.36 -7.07
N PRO A 190 -17.63 -3.66 -8.29
CA PRO A 190 -16.51 -4.55 -8.45
C PRO A 190 -15.33 -3.88 -7.76
N CYS A 191 -14.54 -4.63 -6.99
CA CYS A 191 -13.23 -4.18 -6.54
C CYS A 191 -12.44 -3.71 -7.77
N ASN A 192 -12.41 -2.40 -7.99
CA ASN A 192 -11.82 -1.85 -9.19
C ASN A 192 -10.31 -2.01 -9.02
N LYS A 193 -9.71 -2.94 -9.76
CA LYS A 193 -8.26 -3.05 -9.85
C LYS A 193 -7.75 -1.68 -10.26
N THR A 194 -7.00 -1.02 -9.39
CA THR A 194 -6.35 0.24 -9.74
C THR A 194 -5.50 -0.02 -10.99
N ASN A 195 -5.85 0.60 -12.10
CA ASN A 195 -5.13 0.43 -13.36
C ASN A 195 -3.71 0.99 -13.19
N ILE A 196 -2.77 0.12 -12.88
CA ILE A 196 -1.32 0.39 -12.73
C ILE A 196 -0.74 1.07 -13.99
N GLY A 197 -1.41 0.98 -15.14
CA GLY A 197 -1.01 1.69 -16.35
C GLY A 197 -1.00 3.21 -16.22
N VAL A 198 -1.90 3.80 -15.41
CA VAL A 198 -1.99 5.26 -15.26
C VAL A 198 -0.72 5.86 -14.62
N PRO A 199 -0.23 5.38 -13.45
CA PRO A 199 1.02 5.89 -12.89
C PRO A 199 2.26 5.60 -13.75
N ILE A 200 2.26 4.51 -14.52
CA ILE A 200 3.36 4.21 -15.46
C ILE A 200 3.38 5.23 -16.62
N ILE A 201 2.23 5.55 -17.20
CA ILE A 201 2.15 6.53 -18.30
C ILE A 201 2.56 7.92 -17.82
N ILE A 202 2.12 8.33 -16.63
CA ILE A 202 2.48 9.63 -16.04
C ILE A 202 3.99 9.72 -15.81
N THR A 203 4.61 8.68 -15.24
CA THR A 203 6.06 8.68 -14.98
C THR A 203 6.87 8.76 -16.29
N VAL A 204 6.46 8.04 -17.34
CA VAL A 204 7.10 8.12 -18.67
C VAL A 204 6.98 9.52 -19.28
N ILE A 205 5.80 10.14 -19.22
CA ILE A 205 5.59 11.50 -19.77
C ILE A 205 6.45 12.52 -19.02
N VAL A 206 6.51 12.45 -17.69
CA VAL A 206 7.33 13.36 -16.87
C VAL A 206 8.82 13.21 -17.20
N MET A 207 9.32 11.98 -17.36
CA MET A 207 10.71 11.75 -17.78
C MET A 207 11.01 12.36 -19.14
N LEU A 208 10.13 12.16 -20.14
CA LEU A 208 10.31 12.72 -21.49
C LEU A 208 10.32 14.24 -21.48
N ILE A 209 9.38 14.86 -20.78
CA ILE A 209 9.29 16.32 -20.63
C ILE A 209 10.59 16.85 -19.99
N THR A 210 11.07 16.21 -18.93
CA THR A 210 12.31 16.60 -18.24
C THR A 210 13.52 16.50 -19.17
N SER A 211 13.64 15.41 -19.94
CA SER A 211 14.72 15.26 -20.93
C SER A 211 14.67 16.31 -22.03
N ILE A 212 13.47 16.67 -22.52
CA ILE A 212 13.30 17.74 -23.53
C ILE A 212 13.72 19.09 -22.93
N PHE A 213 13.30 19.40 -21.71
CA PHE A 213 13.71 20.64 -21.03
C PHE A 213 15.22 20.71 -20.84
N LEU A 214 15.86 19.62 -20.40
CA LEU A 214 17.32 19.54 -20.28
C LEU A 214 18.02 19.74 -21.63
N PHE A 215 17.49 19.17 -22.71
CA PHE A 215 18.02 19.35 -24.07
C PHE A 215 17.87 20.79 -24.56
N MET A 216 16.73 21.42 -24.30
CA MET A 216 16.49 22.83 -24.62
C MET A 216 17.44 23.73 -23.81
N LEU A 217 17.60 23.49 -22.51
CA LEU A 217 18.55 24.24 -21.69
C LEU A 217 19.98 24.03 -22.19
N TYR A 218 20.37 22.81 -22.51
CA TYR A 218 21.69 22.51 -23.08
C TYR A 218 21.92 23.25 -24.42
N LYS A 219 20.95 23.27 -25.33
CA LYS A 219 21.09 23.87 -26.66
C LYS A 219 21.01 25.40 -26.66
N TYR A 220 20.15 25.98 -25.81
CA TYR A 220 19.79 27.41 -25.83
C TYR A 220 20.38 28.23 -24.67
N THR A 221 21.12 27.61 -23.74
CA THR A 221 21.83 28.30 -22.65
C THR A 221 23.34 28.33 -22.91
N THR A 222 24.04 29.31 -22.34
CA THR A 222 25.51 29.48 -22.39
C THR A 222 26.33 28.27 -21.87
N LEU A 223 25.68 27.33 -21.17
CA LEU A 223 26.27 26.04 -20.79
C LEU A 223 26.63 25.16 -22.01
N GLY A 224 25.82 25.18 -23.07
CA GLY A 224 26.08 24.40 -24.29
C GLY A 224 27.32 24.85 -25.05
N SER A 225 27.58 26.16 -25.10
CA SER A 225 28.78 26.71 -25.75
C SER A 225 30.04 26.35 -24.97
N TYR A 226 30.01 26.40 -23.64
CA TYR A 226 31.12 25.98 -22.78
C TYR A 226 31.46 24.49 -22.94
N LEU A 227 30.44 23.62 -22.96
CA LEU A 227 30.64 22.18 -23.17
C LEU A 227 31.13 21.87 -24.59
N ARG A 228 30.59 22.56 -25.60
CA ARG A 228 31.05 22.42 -27.00
C ARG A 228 32.50 22.86 -27.18
N LEU A 229 32.93 23.93 -26.51
CA LEU A 229 34.33 24.37 -26.49
C LEU A 229 35.23 23.34 -25.82
N ARG A 230 34.80 22.76 -24.69
CA ARG A 230 35.54 21.70 -23.99
C ARG A 230 35.70 20.45 -24.86
N VAL A 231 34.63 19.99 -25.51
CA VAL A 231 34.66 18.85 -26.44
C VAL A 231 35.57 19.15 -27.65
N LYS A 232 35.53 20.37 -28.19
CA LYS A 232 36.41 20.78 -29.30
C LYS A 232 37.88 20.82 -28.87
N ASN A 233 38.19 21.25 -27.65
CA ASN A 233 39.54 21.22 -27.09
C ASN A 233 40.05 19.78 -26.91
N ILE A 234 39.22 18.89 -26.37
CA ILE A 234 39.58 17.47 -26.22
C ILE A 234 39.86 16.83 -27.59
N LYS A 235 39.01 17.09 -28.59
CA LYS A 235 39.20 16.60 -29.96
C LYS A 235 40.47 17.17 -30.60
N ARG A 236 40.80 18.44 -30.35
CA ARG A 236 42.03 19.06 -30.88
C ARG A 236 43.29 18.44 -30.27
N ASN A 237 43.29 18.19 -28.95
CA ASN A 237 44.40 17.49 -28.30
C ASN A 237 44.59 16.08 -28.87
N MET A 238 43.51 15.31 -29.02
CA MET A 238 43.59 13.97 -29.62
C MET A 238 44.13 14.00 -31.07
N ASN A 239 43.74 15.01 -31.86
CA ASN A 239 44.24 15.14 -33.22
C ASN A 239 45.73 15.53 -33.26
N ASN A 240 46.19 16.39 -32.34
CA ASN A 240 47.60 16.73 -32.22
C ASN A 240 48.44 15.51 -31.83
N ASP A 241 47.97 14.71 -30.86
CA ASP A 241 48.66 13.49 -30.44
C ASP A 241 48.72 12.46 -31.60
N ASN A 242 47.66 12.37 -32.42
CA ASN A 242 47.61 11.48 -33.57
C ASN A 242 48.49 11.97 -34.74
N GLU A 243 48.60 13.28 -34.98
CA GLU A 243 49.58 13.86 -35.92
C GLU A 243 51.02 13.61 -35.46
N GLU A 244 51.28 13.71 -34.15
CA GLU A 244 52.58 13.39 -33.57
C GLU A 244 52.92 11.90 -33.71
N TRP A 245 51.94 11.01 -33.53
CA TRP A 245 52.08 9.57 -33.76
C TRP A 245 52.36 9.23 -35.23
N ASN A 246 51.60 9.83 -36.16
CA ASN A 246 51.79 9.64 -37.60
C ASN A 246 53.14 10.16 -38.12
N LYS A 247 53.72 11.20 -37.49
CA LYS A 247 55.09 11.67 -37.82
C LYS A 247 56.20 10.73 -37.34
N ARG A 248 55.97 9.96 -36.27
CA ARG A 248 56.95 9.00 -35.74
C ARG A 248 56.98 7.66 -36.49
N GLN A 249 55.97 7.40 -37.32
CA GLN A 249 55.83 6.15 -38.06
C GLN A 249 56.28 6.34 -39.52
N SER A 250 57.59 6.37 -39.75
CA SER A 250 58.17 6.39 -41.10
C SER A 250 58.14 5.00 -41.76
N THR A 251 57.32 4.88 -42.80
CA THR A 251 57.47 4.09 -44.04
C THR A 251 58.05 2.66 -43.96
N GLU A 252 57.16 1.66 -43.89
CA GLU A 252 57.36 0.38 -44.58
C GLU A 252 56.46 0.35 -45.83
N ILE A 253 57.05 0.66 -46.97
CA ILE A 253 56.38 0.70 -48.28
C ILE A 253 56.26 -0.73 -48.81
N SER A 254 55.06 -1.29 -48.73
CA SER A 254 54.64 -2.47 -49.51
C SER A 254 54.18 -2.00 -50.90
N ARG A 255 54.99 -2.25 -51.94
CA ARG A 255 54.60 -2.01 -53.34
C ARG A 255 53.88 -3.23 -53.89
N ASN A 256 52.55 -3.18 -53.85
CA ASN A 256 51.70 -4.10 -54.60
C ASN A 256 51.72 -3.81 -56.10
N ILE A 257 51.74 -4.92 -56.83
CA ILE A 257 51.76 -5.11 -58.27
C ILE A 257 50.33 -4.99 -58.86
N LEU A 258 50.26 -4.48 -60.10
CA LEU A 258 49.21 -4.64 -61.15
C LEU A 258 47.82 -3.98 -60.98
N SER A 259 47.49 -3.02 -61.85
CA SER A 259 46.83 -3.27 -63.16
C SER A 259 46.57 -1.92 -63.85
N ASP A 260 47.32 -1.57 -64.89
CA ASP A 260 46.97 -1.80 -66.31
C ASP A 260 45.99 -0.76 -66.88
N SER A 261 46.55 0.12 -67.73
CA SER A 261 45.79 0.80 -68.77
C SER A 261 46.61 0.90 -70.06
N ARG A 262 46.55 -0.17 -70.87
CA ARG A 262 46.23 -0.12 -72.31
C ARG A 262 47.03 0.85 -73.19
N TYR A 263 48.14 0.39 -73.78
CA TYR A 263 48.47 0.65 -75.20
C TYR A 263 49.25 -0.54 -75.79
N ASN A 264 48.60 -1.26 -76.71
CA ASN A 264 49.21 -2.16 -77.69
C ASN A 264 49.99 -1.35 -78.72
N ILE A 265 51.12 -1.86 -79.23
CA ILE A 265 51.47 -1.92 -80.67
C ILE A 265 52.66 -2.87 -80.84
N PHE A 266 52.50 -3.78 -81.79
CA PHE A 266 53.44 -4.80 -82.28
C PHE A 266 54.20 -4.26 -83.51
N TYR A 267 55.40 -4.82 -83.76
CA TYR A 267 56.23 -4.79 -85.00
C TYR A 267 57.01 -3.49 -85.31
N ASN A 268 58.21 -3.49 -85.91
CA ASN A 268 59.04 -4.53 -86.52
C ASN A 268 60.53 -4.08 -86.61
N PHE A 269 61.40 -5.03 -86.96
CA PHE A 269 62.84 -4.99 -87.25
C PHE A 269 63.41 -3.81 -88.07
N ASP A 270 64.67 -3.46 -87.78
CA ASP A 270 65.84 -3.65 -88.67
C ASP A 270 67.02 -4.21 -87.84
#